data_AF-A0A952VMQ3-F1
#
_entry.id   AF-A0A952VMQ3-F1
#
_cell.length_a   1.000
_cell.length_b   1.000
_cell.length_c   1.000
_cell.angle_alpha   90.00
_cell.angle_beta   90.00
_cell.angle_gamma   90.00
#
_symmetry.space_group_name_H-M   'P 1'
#
loop_
_entity.id
_entity.type
_entity.pdbx_description
1 polymer ?
#
loop_
_entity_poly.entity_id
_entity_poly.type
_entity_poly.pdbx_seq_one_letter_code
_entity_poly.pdbx_strand_id
1 'polypeptide(L)'
;MKQWIRQFMASGELFIWGCGAGLSLSLLMIGGLLVLILMNGFGYFWPADLVELTLKDGKHVIGQLAGEEVSPKGIPRIRMKIGNRDLYGLDYRWIDTNQIVERATPADLVMVERREWGNFYGRLRTLTKEEQPVAEEAEAVWQSLPPLLRQAESSEADSPYTVLVADANGREKSIGLSQVVRVLRPNALSTPEKVWVYAGNVWMVLTTEPREANTEGGIFPAIFGTVMMVLIMSLIVTPFGVIGALYLREYARQGVIVRTVRIAVNNLAGVPSIVFGVFGLGFFVYGVGGTIDALLFSDRLPTPTFGTGGILWASLTLALLTVPVVIVATEEGLAAVPREYREGSIGLGATKWETIWKVVLP
;
A
#
# COMPACT_ATOMS: atom_id res chain seq x y z
N MET A 1 11.57 25.38 -47.62
CA MET A 1 10.67 24.67 -46.67
C MET A 1 10.47 23.19 -47.01
N LYS A 2 10.08 22.80 -48.23
CA LYS A 2 9.82 21.38 -48.60
C LYS A 2 11.04 20.43 -48.54
N GLN A 3 12.25 20.91 -48.76
CA GLN A 3 13.46 20.05 -48.85
C GLN A 3 14.01 19.69 -47.46
N TRP A 4 13.99 20.65 -46.53
CA TRP A 4 14.37 20.44 -45.12
C TRP A 4 13.45 19.43 -44.42
N ILE A 5 12.13 19.51 -44.64
CA ILE A 5 11.18 18.53 -44.07
C ILE A 5 11.45 17.12 -44.60
N ARG A 6 11.77 16.97 -45.89
CA ARG A 6 12.12 15.66 -46.46
C ARG A 6 13.43 15.11 -45.89
N GLN A 7 14.44 15.96 -45.68
CA GLN A 7 15.70 15.55 -45.04
C GLN A 7 15.49 15.17 -43.58
N PHE A 8 14.68 15.93 -42.84
CA PHE A 8 14.34 15.64 -41.45
C PHE A 8 13.54 14.33 -41.28
N MET A 9 12.62 14.05 -42.21
CA MET A 9 11.91 12.77 -42.23
C MET A 9 12.81 11.59 -42.64
N ALA A 10 13.79 11.84 -43.50
CA ALA A 10 14.74 10.81 -43.95
C ALA A 10 15.88 10.55 -42.95
N SER A 11 16.21 11.50 -42.06
CA SER A 11 17.30 11.38 -41.07
C SER A 11 16.95 10.48 -39.88
N GLY A 12 15.68 10.09 -39.73
CA GLY A 12 15.20 9.32 -38.56
C GLY A 12 15.08 10.16 -37.28
N GLU A 13 15.47 11.43 -37.30
CA GLU A 13 15.38 12.34 -36.14
C GLU A 13 13.94 12.49 -35.65
N LEU A 14 12.96 12.49 -36.56
CA LEU A 14 11.54 12.52 -36.19
C LEU A 14 11.16 11.39 -35.22
N PHE A 15 11.68 10.18 -35.43
CA PHE A 15 11.40 9.04 -34.54
C PHE A 15 12.09 9.19 -33.18
N ILE A 16 13.32 9.73 -33.16
CA ILE A 16 14.06 10.00 -31.92
C ILE A 16 13.30 11.04 -31.07
N TRP A 17 12.89 12.15 -31.69
CA TRP A 17 12.08 13.18 -31.04
C TRP A 17 10.71 12.66 -30.63
N GLY A 18 10.08 11.81 -31.44
CA GLY A 18 8.82 11.14 -31.10
C GLY A 18 8.94 10.24 -29.86
N CYS A 19 9.97 9.39 -29.79
CA CYS A 19 10.25 8.55 -28.64
C CYS A 19 10.59 9.38 -27.39
N GLY A 20 11.41 10.42 -27.54
CA GLY A 20 11.75 11.34 -26.45
C GLY A 20 10.53 12.06 -25.91
N ALA A 21 9.69 12.63 -26.79
CA ALA A 21 8.44 13.28 -26.43
C ALA A 21 7.45 12.32 -25.76
N GLY A 22 7.35 11.09 -26.28
CA GLY A 22 6.53 10.02 -25.69
C GLY A 22 6.97 9.69 -24.27
N LEU A 23 8.27 9.49 -24.04
CA LEU A 23 8.83 9.23 -22.71
C LEU A 23 8.58 10.41 -21.76
N SER A 24 8.85 11.65 -22.20
CA SER A 24 8.59 12.83 -21.39
C SER A 24 7.11 12.96 -21.01
N LEU A 25 6.20 12.71 -21.96
CA LEU A 25 4.76 12.71 -21.69
C LEU A 25 4.37 11.63 -20.68
N SER A 26 4.89 10.40 -20.81
CA SER A 26 4.64 9.33 -19.85
C SER A 26 5.13 9.67 -18.44
N LEU A 27 6.33 10.26 -18.31
CA LEU A 27 6.86 10.71 -17.03
C LEU A 27 6.02 11.83 -16.42
N LEU A 28 5.57 12.80 -17.24
CA LEU A 28 4.66 13.85 -16.81
C LEU A 28 3.30 13.30 -16.36
N MET A 29 2.75 12.32 -17.08
CA MET A 29 1.50 11.66 -16.69
C MET A 29 1.63 10.90 -15.37
N ILE A 30 2.73 10.16 -15.17
CA ILE A 30 3.01 9.46 -13.92
C ILE A 30 3.16 10.46 -12.78
N GLY A 31 3.95 11.52 -12.98
CA GLY A 31 4.11 12.59 -11.99
C GLY A 31 2.79 13.28 -11.66
N GLY A 32 2.00 13.61 -12.67
CA GLY A 32 0.66 14.21 -12.51
C GLY A 32 -0.31 13.31 -11.77
N LEU A 33 -0.32 12.00 -12.07
CA LEU A 33 -1.13 11.02 -11.37
C LEU A 33 -0.70 10.88 -9.90
N LEU A 34 0.60 10.82 -9.63
CA LEU A 34 1.12 10.76 -8.26
C LEU A 34 0.73 12.02 -7.47
N VAL A 35 0.87 13.20 -8.06
CA VAL A 35 0.42 14.45 -7.43
C VAL A 35 -1.09 14.42 -7.17
N LEU A 36 -1.90 13.98 -8.13
CA LEU A 36 -3.35 13.86 -7.96
C LEU A 36 -3.72 12.89 -6.82
N ILE A 37 -3.06 11.73 -6.74
CA ILE A 37 -3.27 10.75 -5.67
C ILE A 37 -2.88 11.37 -4.32
N LEU A 38 -1.73 12.03 -4.23
CA LEU A 38 -1.27 12.65 -3.00
C LEU A 38 -2.20 13.78 -2.55
N MET A 39 -2.61 14.66 -3.46
CA MET A 39 -3.53 15.76 -3.17
C MET A 39 -4.90 15.24 -2.68
N ASN A 40 -5.44 14.20 -3.32
CA ASN A 40 -6.71 13.60 -2.91
C ASN A 40 -6.59 12.75 -1.63
N GLY A 41 -5.40 12.19 -1.35
CA GLY A 41 -5.16 11.29 -0.23
C GLY A 41 -4.79 12.02 1.08
N PHE A 42 -3.99 13.07 1.02
CA PHE A 42 -3.48 13.74 2.23
C PHE A 42 -4.60 14.30 3.11
N GLY A 43 -5.69 14.81 2.53
CA GLY A 43 -6.83 15.30 3.31
C GLY A 43 -7.46 14.24 4.23
N TYR A 44 -7.34 12.95 3.90
CA TYR A 44 -7.91 11.85 4.67
C TYR A 44 -7.27 11.68 6.06
N PHE A 45 -5.98 12.00 6.19
CA PHE A 45 -5.25 11.85 7.44
C PHE A 45 -5.42 13.06 8.37
N TRP A 46 -6.08 14.13 7.92
CA TRP A 46 -6.33 15.29 8.76
C TRP A 46 -7.41 14.97 9.81
N PRO A 47 -7.17 15.23 11.11
CA PRO A 47 -8.19 15.06 12.14
C PRO A 47 -9.25 16.16 11.99
N ALA A 48 -10.25 15.90 11.15
CA ALA A 48 -11.35 16.81 10.87
C ALA A 48 -12.22 17.04 12.11
N ASP A 49 -12.72 18.26 12.25
CA ASP A 49 -13.58 18.66 13.35
C ASP A 49 -14.91 17.90 13.33
N LEU A 50 -15.40 17.58 14.52
CA LEU A 50 -16.72 17.01 14.73
C LEU A 50 -17.75 18.12 14.82
N VAL A 51 -18.82 17.98 14.06
CA VAL A 51 -19.92 18.93 14.02
C VAL A 51 -21.14 18.28 14.66
N GLU A 52 -21.80 19.01 15.56
CA GLU A 52 -23.11 18.67 16.07
C GLU A 52 -24.15 19.55 15.39
N LEU A 53 -25.12 18.92 14.73
CA LEU A 53 -26.24 19.59 14.08
C LEU A 53 -27.51 19.39 14.89
N THR A 54 -28.23 20.48 15.13
CA THR A 54 -29.60 20.45 15.64
C THR A 54 -30.54 20.55 14.45
N LEU A 55 -31.39 19.54 14.25
CA LEU A 55 -32.36 19.50 13.16
C LEU A 55 -33.70 20.10 13.57
N LYS A 56 -34.52 20.47 12.58
CA LYS A 56 -35.88 21.00 12.80
C LYS A 56 -36.81 20.04 13.54
N ASP A 57 -36.54 18.73 13.49
CA ASP A 57 -37.30 17.71 14.23
C ASP A 57 -36.83 17.56 15.69
N GLY A 58 -35.89 18.40 16.15
CA GLY A 58 -35.32 18.37 17.49
C GLY A 58 -34.25 17.30 17.70
N LYS A 59 -33.92 16.50 16.68
CA LYS A 59 -32.85 15.50 16.79
C LYS A 59 -31.49 16.13 16.60
N HIS A 60 -30.50 15.55 17.27
CA HIS A 60 -29.10 15.92 17.11
C HIS A 60 -28.37 14.89 16.26
N VAL A 61 -27.45 15.37 15.43
CA VAL A 61 -26.56 14.54 14.62
C VAL A 61 -25.13 14.99 14.85
N ILE A 62 -24.27 14.08 15.31
CA ILE A 62 -22.83 14.30 15.43
C ILE A 62 -22.13 13.59 14.28
N GLY A 63 -21.11 14.24 13.69
CA GLY A 63 -20.25 13.59 12.71
C GLY A 63 -19.26 14.54 12.05
N GLN A 64 -18.54 14.04 11.05
CA GLN A 64 -17.61 14.84 10.25
C GLN A 64 -18.26 15.26 8.92
N LEU A 65 -17.97 16.48 8.45
CA LEU A 65 -18.41 16.92 7.14
C LEU A 65 -17.60 16.19 6.04
N ALA A 66 -18.28 15.45 5.18
CA ALA A 66 -17.66 14.59 4.16
C ALA A 66 -17.90 15.07 2.72
N GLY A 67 -18.70 16.12 2.52
CA GLY A 67 -18.97 16.71 1.21
C GLY A 67 -20.29 17.47 1.17
N GLU A 68 -20.49 18.23 0.09
CA GLU A 68 -21.71 18.99 -0.16
C GLU A 68 -22.17 18.73 -1.60
N GLU A 69 -23.47 18.68 -1.81
CA GLU A 69 -24.08 18.48 -3.13
C GLU A 69 -25.42 19.21 -3.20
N VAL A 70 -25.89 19.52 -4.40
CA VAL A 70 -27.27 19.96 -4.61
C VAL A 70 -28.12 18.74 -4.93
N SER A 71 -29.15 18.50 -4.12
CA SER A 71 -30.09 17.40 -4.35
C SER A 71 -30.78 17.56 -5.72
N PRO A 72 -31.33 16.48 -6.30
CA PRO A 72 -32.11 16.56 -7.54
C PRO A 72 -33.30 17.54 -7.48
N LYS A 73 -33.73 17.92 -6.27
CA LYS A 73 -34.80 18.89 -6.00
C LYS A 73 -34.31 20.34 -5.93
N GLY A 74 -33.02 20.60 -6.20
CA GLY A 74 -32.41 21.93 -6.13
C GLY A 74 -32.08 22.40 -4.71
N ILE A 75 -32.21 21.52 -3.70
CA ILE A 75 -31.93 21.86 -2.29
C ILE A 75 -30.47 21.47 -1.98
N PRO A 76 -29.63 22.39 -1.47
CA PRO A 76 -28.31 22.04 -0.96
C PRO A 76 -28.41 21.00 0.16
N ARG A 77 -27.58 19.97 0.10
CA ARG A 77 -27.47 18.91 1.10
C ARG A 77 -26.01 18.66 1.45
N ILE A 78 -25.76 18.40 2.72
CA ILE A 78 -24.44 18.05 3.22
C ILE A 78 -24.38 16.55 3.49
N ARG A 79 -23.25 15.92 3.17
CA ARG A 79 -22.96 14.54 3.52
C ARG A 79 -22.16 14.55 4.81
N MET A 80 -22.72 13.96 5.86
CA MET A 80 -22.02 13.76 7.12
C MET A 80 -21.61 12.32 7.30
N LYS A 81 -20.36 12.09 7.75
CA LYS A 81 -19.90 10.82 8.29
C LYS A 81 -20.33 10.75 9.75
N ILE A 82 -21.46 10.08 10.00
CA ILE A 82 -22.09 9.98 11.33
C ILE A 82 -21.57 8.81 12.16
N GLY A 83 -20.80 7.89 11.56
CA GLY A 83 -20.22 6.74 12.27
C GLY A 83 -21.27 5.89 12.96
N ASN A 84 -20.91 5.29 14.10
CA ASN A 84 -21.80 4.53 14.98
C ASN A 84 -22.56 3.43 14.20
N ARG A 85 -21.84 2.68 13.35
CA ARG A 85 -22.44 1.71 12.40
C ARG A 85 -23.31 0.67 13.09
N ASP A 86 -22.96 0.29 14.31
CA ASP A 86 -23.73 -0.62 15.17
C ASP A 86 -25.07 -0.03 15.66
N LEU A 87 -25.20 1.29 15.76
CA LEU A 87 -26.43 1.97 16.19
C LEU A 87 -27.34 2.36 15.02
N TYR A 88 -26.75 2.80 13.90
CA TYR A 88 -27.49 3.39 12.78
C TYR A 88 -27.51 2.50 11.51
N GLY A 89 -26.63 1.51 11.41
CA GLY A 89 -26.49 0.64 10.24
C GLY A 89 -25.80 1.30 9.02
N LEU A 90 -25.43 2.57 9.11
CA LEU A 90 -24.84 3.36 8.02
C LEU A 90 -23.86 4.40 8.54
N ASP A 91 -22.73 4.58 7.84
CA ASP A 91 -21.69 5.53 8.24
C ASP A 91 -21.92 6.94 7.75
N TYR A 92 -22.71 7.10 6.67
CA TYR A 92 -22.91 8.36 5.98
C TYR A 92 -24.39 8.69 5.88
N ARG A 93 -24.74 9.94 6.18
CA ARG A 93 -26.10 10.46 6.05
C ARG A 93 -26.09 11.78 5.32
N TRP A 94 -26.98 11.90 4.33
CA TRP A 94 -27.29 13.18 3.70
C TRP A 94 -28.30 13.95 4.54
N ILE A 95 -28.02 15.23 4.77
CA ILE A 95 -28.89 16.13 5.51
C ILE A 95 -29.10 17.38 4.64
N ASP A 96 -30.35 17.67 4.32
CA ASP A 96 -30.71 18.87 3.58
C ASP A 96 -30.44 20.11 4.44
N THR A 97 -29.77 21.12 3.88
CA THR A 97 -29.35 22.31 4.64
C THR A 97 -30.54 23.07 5.24
N ASN A 98 -31.72 22.97 4.61
CA ASN A 98 -32.95 23.57 5.12
C ASN A 98 -33.52 22.89 6.38
N GLN A 99 -33.03 21.70 6.77
CA GLN A 99 -33.41 21.00 7.99
C GLN A 99 -32.52 21.38 9.18
N ILE A 100 -31.39 22.04 8.94
CA ILE A 100 -30.42 22.41 9.96
C ILE A 100 -30.87 23.71 10.62
N VAL A 101 -31.04 23.68 11.94
CA VAL A 101 -31.37 24.85 12.77
C VAL A 101 -30.10 25.46 13.34
N GLU A 102 -29.20 24.61 13.84
CA GLU A 102 -27.96 25.04 14.49
C GLU A 102 -26.82 24.11 14.10
N ARG A 103 -25.61 24.68 14.01
CA ARG A 103 -24.36 23.97 13.78
C ARG A 103 -23.37 24.39 14.86
N ALA A 104 -22.99 23.44 15.72
CA ALA A 104 -22.01 23.64 16.78
C ALA A 104 -20.77 22.76 16.55
N THR A 105 -19.62 23.18 17.11
CA THR A 105 -18.38 22.38 17.16
C THR A 105 -17.90 22.27 18.62
N PRO A 106 -18.64 21.54 19.48
CA PRO A 106 -18.30 21.46 20.91
C PRO A 106 -16.94 20.78 21.14
N ALA A 107 -16.15 21.29 22.08
CA ALA A 107 -14.80 20.77 22.37
C ALA A 107 -14.81 19.41 23.08
N ASP A 108 -15.92 19.03 23.70
CA ASP A 108 -16.11 17.77 24.44
C ASP A 108 -16.44 16.57 23.54
N LEU A 109 -16.67 16.79 22.25
CA LEU A 109 -16.92 15.71 21.29
C LEU A 109 -15.67 14.84 21.09
N VAL A 110 -15.89 13.52 21.17
CA VAL A 110 -14.86 12.51 20.93
C VAL A 110 -15.12 11.71 19.67
N MET A 111 -14.03 11.34 19.00
CA MET A 111 -13.97 10.26 18.02
C MET A 111 -13.27 9.07 18.69
N VAL A 112 -14.00 7.98 18.87
CA VAL A 112 -13.47 6.68 19.32
C VAL A 112 -13.30 5.83 18.07
N GLU A 113 -12.06 5.58 17.65
CA GLU A 113 -11.77 4.64 16.59
C GLU A 113 -11.81 3.22 17.18
N ARG A 114 -12.60 2.35 16.56
CA ARG A 114 -12.82 0.98 17.03
C ARG A 114 -12.18 -0.03 16.07
N ARG A 115 -11.94 -1.25 16.56
CA ARG A 115 -11.46 -2.38 15.74
C ARG A 115 -12.54 -2.91 14.80
N GLU A 116 -13.80 -2.84 15.26
CA GLU A 116 -14.99 -3.27 14.54
C GLU A 116 -16.02 -2.14 14.52
N TRP A 117 -16.92 -2.15 13.53
CA TRP A 117 -18.02 -1.18 13.40
C TRP A 117 -17.60 0.29 13.17
N GLY A 118 -16.34 0.51 12.81
CA GLY A 118 -15.76 1.82 12.48
C GLY A 118 -15.83 2.85 13.61
N ASN A 119 -15.68 4.12 13.25
CA ASN A 119 -15.65 5.23 14.21
C ASN A 119 -16.96 5.38 15.00
N PHE A 120 -16.84 5.60 16.31
CA PHE A 120 -17.91 6.10 17.14
C PHE A 120 -17.71 7.59 17.43
N TYR A 121 -18.74 8.41 17.18
CA TYR A 121 -18.75 9.83 17.54
C TYR A 121 -19.77 10.11 18.64
N GLY A 122 -19.34 10.83 19.67
CA GLY A 122 -20.19 11.10 20.83
C GLY A 122 -19.46 11.79 21.96
N ARG A 123 -19.91 11.53 23.20
CA ARG A 123 -19.36 12.09 24.44
C ARG A 123 -19.01 10.98 25.43
N LEU A 124 -17.86 11.10 26.09
CA LEU A 124 -17.46 10.18 27.15
C LEU A 124 -18.35 10.38 28.38
N ARG A 125 -18.72 9.29 29.05
CA ARG A 125 -19.54 9.32 30.27
C ARG A 125 -18.82 8.72 31.45
N THR A 126 -18.65 7.40 31.45
CA THR A 126 -18.07 6.65 32.56
C THR A 126 -17.05 5.65 32.04
N LEU A 127 -16.09 5.33 32.88
CA LEU A 127 -15.13 4.26 32.66
C LEU A 127 -15.31 3.27 33.80
N THR A 128 -15.56 2.00 33.46
CA THR A 128 -15.75 0.95 34.44
C THR A 128 -14.71 -0.15 34.25
N LYS A 129 -14.41 -0.86 35.34
CA LYS A 129 -13.64 -2.10 35.36
C LYS A 129 -14.52 -3.16 35.98
N GLU A 130 -14.86 -4.21 35.21
CA GLU A 130 -15.77 -5.27 35.70
C GLU A 130 -17.04 -4.70 36.35
N GLU A 131 -17.67 -3.75 35.67
CA GLU A 131 -18.87 -3.01 36.12
C GLU A 131 -18.67 -2.05 37.31
N GLN A 132 -17.48 -1.98 37.92
CA GLN A 132 -17.18 -0.99 38.95
C GLN A 132 -16.67 0.33 38.35
N PRO A 133 -17.20 1.50 38.76
CA PRO A 133 -16.77 2.78 38.23
C PRO A 133 -15.34 3.13 38.65
N VAL A 134 -14.49 3.40 37.65
CA VAL A 134 -13.11 3.87 37.81
C VAL A 134 -13.04 5.38 37.65
N ALA A 135 -13.86 5.94 36.75
CA ALA A 135 -14.02 7.36 36.57
C ALA A 135 -15.47 7.69 36.17
N GLU A 136 -16.07 8.64 36.88
CA GLU A 136 -17.45 9.09 36.71
C GLU A 136 -17.47 10.56 36.30
N GLU A 137 -16.95 10.89 35.11
CA GLU A 137 -17.05 12.21 34.48
C GLU A 137 -16.25 12.21 33.17
N ALA A 138 -16.71 12.96 32.16
CA ALA A 138 -16.06 12.97 30.85
C ALA A 138 -14.57 13.35 30.90
N GLU A 139 -14.19 14.27 31.80
CA GLU A 139 -12.81 14.73 31.93
C GLU A 139 -11.93 13.75 32.72
N ALA A 140 -12.47 13.18 33.80
CA ALA A 140 -11.80 12.12 34.56
C ALA A 140 -11.58 10.85 33.69
N VAL A 141 -12.57 10.50 32.87
CA VAL A 141 -12.46 9.42 31.88
C VAL A 141 -11.38 9.74 30.85
N TRP A 142 -11.36 10.95 30.30
CA TRP A 142 -10.36 11.36 29.30
C TRP A 142 -8.93 11.30 29.83
N GLN A 143 -8.69 11.70 31.08
CA GLN A 143 -7.36 11.66 31.68
C GLN A 143 -6.88 10.23 32.00
N SER A 144 -7.80 9.34 32.34
CA SER A 144 -7.49 7.94 32.68
C SER A 144 -7.38 7.01 31.46
N LEU A 145 -7.94 7.38 30.31
CA LEU A 145 -8.00 6.53 29.12
C LEU A 145 -6.64 6.21 28.46
N PRO A 146 -5.73 7.17 28.21
CA PRO A 146 -4.49 6.90 27.48
C PRO A 146 -3.55 5.84 28.08
N PRO A 147 -3.31 5.78 29.41
CA PRO A 147 -2.51 4.69 29.98
C PRO A 147 -3.24 3.34 29.91
N LEU A 148 -4.57 3.31 30.07
CA LEU A 148 -5.35 2.08 30.05
C LEU A 148 -5.49 1.50 28.64
N LEU A 149 -5.59 2.34 27.60
CA LEU A 149 -5.54 1.90 26.22
C LEU A 149 -4.21 1.23 25.88
N ARG A 150 -3.09 1.83 26.27
CA ARG A 150 -1.76 1.22 26.07
C ARG A 150 -1.62 -0.11 26.80
N GLN A 151 -2.20 -0.23 27.99
CA GLN A 151 -2.24 -1.50 28.72
C GLN A 151 -3.10 -2.54 27.98
N ALA A 152 -4.29 -2.16 27.52
CA ALA A 152 -5.19 -3.02 26.77
C ALA A 152 -4.61 -3.49 25.42
N GLU A 153 -3.82 -2.66 24.74
CA GLU A 153 -3.11 -3.04 23.52
C GLU A 153 -2.00 -4.07 23.77
N SER A 154 -1.34 -4.02 24.93
CA SER A 154 -0.23 -4.91 25.28
C SER A 154 -0.66 -6.28 25.83
N SER A 155 -1.90 -6.41 26.29
CA SER A 155 -2.43 -7.66 26.81
C SER A 155 -3.19 -8.41 25.71
N GLU A 156 -2.81 -9.66 25.45
CA GLU A 156 -3.58 -10.58 24.58
C GLU A 156 -4.94 -10.97 25.19
N ALA A 157 -5.13 -10.75 26.49
CA ALA A 157 -6.38 -11.01 27.20
C ALA A 157 -7.39 -9.87 27.02
N ASP A 158 -8.68 -10.21 27.05
CA ASP A 158 -9.75 -9.22 26.97
C ASP A 158 -9.63 -8.23 28.14
N SER A 159 -9.63 -6.94 27.83
CA SER A 159 -9.41 -5.90 28.84
C SER A 159 -10.63 -5.83 29.76
N PRO A 160 -10.47 -5.88 31.09
CA PRO A 160 -11.59 -5.79 32.02
C PRO A 160 -12.24 -4.40 32.04
N TYR A 161 -11.67 -3.42 31.31
CA TYR A 161 -12.13 -2.05 31.28
C TYR A 161 -13.09 -1.81 30.11
N THR A 162 -14.19 -1.12 30.40
CA THR A 162 -15.16 -0.68 29.39
C THR A 162 -15.41 0.82 29.52
N VAL A 163 -15.47 1.51 28.38
CA VAL A 163 -15.80 2.93 28.31
C VAL A 163 -17.22 3.10 27.81
N LEU A 164 -18.00 3.89 28.54
CA LEU A 164 -19.37 4.22 28.18
C LEU A 164 -19.38 5.55 27.44
N VAL A 165 -19.93 5.52 26.23
CA VAL A 165 -19.97 6.66 25.32
C VAL A 165 -21.41 6.92 24.91
N ALA A 166 -21.84 8.18 24.98
CA ALA A 166 -23.18 8.60 24.59
C ALA A 166 -23.17 9.16 23.17
N ASP A 167 -24.13 8.76 22.34
CA ASP A 167 -24.36 9.33 21.01
C ASP A 167 -24.98 10.74 21.08
N ALA A 168 -25.26 11.33 19.91
CA ALA A 168 -25.87 12.66 19.80
C ALA A 168 -27.24 12.78 20.50
N ASN A 169 -27.97 11.69 20.64
CA ASN A 169 -29.32 11.66 21.20
C ASN A 169 -29.33 11.07 22.63
N GLY A 170 -28.16 10.96 23.28
CA GLY A 170 -28.03 10.45 24.64
C GLY A 170 -28.13 8.93 24.77
N ARG A 171 -28.09 8.17 23.67
CA ARG A 171 -28.04 6.71 23.73
C ARG A 171 -26.65 6.27 24.15
N GLU A 172 -26.58 5.53 25.24
CA GLU A 172 -25.32 5.06 25.80
C GLU A 172 -24.90 3.72 25.17
N LYS A 173 -23.61 3.60 24.90
CA LYS A 173 -22.98 2.39 24.39
C LYS A 173 -21.74 2.08 25.22
N SER A 174 -21.70 0.88 25.78
CA SER A 174 -20.49 0.35 26.39
C SER A 174 -19.57 -0.24 25.30
N ILE A 175 -18.31 0.15 25.31
CA ILE A 175 -17.27 -0.29 24.39
C ILE A 175 -16.10 -0.83 25.23
N GLY A 176 -15.72 -2.09 25.03
CA GLY A 176 -14.54 -2.67 25.69
C GLY A 176 -13.26 -2.00 25.21
N LEU A 177 -12.31 -1.72 26.10
CA LEU A 177 -11.05 -1.08 25.71
C LEU A 177 -10.23 -1.92 24.73
N SER A 178 -10.40 -3.25 24.72
CA SER A 178 -9.79 -4.15 23.71
C SER A 178 -10.23 -3.84 22.28
N GLN A 179 -11.45 -3.33 22.11
CA GLN A 179 -12.02 -2.92 20.82
C GLN A 179 -11.67 -1.48 20.44
N VAL A 180 -11.08 -0.68 21.34
CA VAL A 180 -10.73 0.72 21.05
C VAL A 180 -9.29 0.77 20.51
N VAL A 181 -9.13 1.36 19.33
CA VAL A 181 -7.81 1.61 18.72
C VAL A 181 -7.24 2.92 19.24
N ARG A 182 -8.08 3.95 19.34
CA ARG A 182 -7.70 5.25 19.91
C ARG A 182 -8.93 6.11 20.16
N VAL A 183 -8.74 7.15 20.97
CA VAL A 183 -9.74 8.19 21.17
C VAL A 183 -9.11 9.57 20.95
N LEU A 184 -9.80 10.42 20.20
CA LEU A 184 -9.39 11.79 19.91
C LEU A 184 -10.51 12.77 20.26
N ARG A 185 -10.16 13.99 20.64
CA ARG A 185 -11.06 15.15 20.73
C ARG A 185 -10.70 16.17 19.65
N PRO A 186 -11.09 15.97 18.38
CA PRO A 186 -10.57 16.77 17.26
C PRO A 186 -10.76 18.28 17.43
N ASN A 187 -11.89 18.68 18.02
CA ASN A 187 -12.28 20.07 18.24
C ASN A 187 -11.48 20.76 19.35
N ALA A 188 -10.91 20.00 20.29
CA ALA A 188 -10.08 20.54 21.37
C ALA A 188 -8.61 20.70 20.95
N LEU A 189 -8.20 20.11 19.82
CA LEU A 189 -6.82 20.16 19.35
C LEU A 189 -6.49 21.51 18.72
N SER A 190 -5.38 22.09 19.15
CA SER A 190 -4.73 23.21 18.46
C SER A 190 -4.17 22.76 17.11
N THR A 191 -3.90 23.72 16.21
CA THR A 191 -3.34 23.41 14.89
C THR A 191 -2.02 22.61 14.94
N PRO A 192 -1.06 22.91 15.83
CA PRO A 192 0.15 22.09 15.98
C PRO A 192 -0.14 20.66 16.43
N GLU A 193 -1.09 20.46 17.35
CA GLU A 193 -1.48 19.12 17.81
C GLU A 193 -2.17 18.33 16.69
N LYS A 194 -3.00 19.00 15.88
CA LYS A 194 -3.59 18.38 14.68
C LYS A 194 -2.52 17.90 13.69
N VAL A 195 -1.44 18.66 13.50
CA VAL A 195 -0.29 18.26 12.67
C VAL A 195 0.41 17.04 13.26
N TRP A 196 0.56 16.96 14.58
CA TRP A 196 1.13 15.79 15.24
C TRP A 196 0.26 14.54 15.06
N VAL A 197 -1.06 14.67 15.26
CA VAL A 197 -2.02 13.59 15.02
C VAL A 197 -2.03 13.17 13.56
N TYR A 198 -1.93 14.11 12.62
CA TYR A 198 -1.80 13.84 11.20
C TYR A 198 -0.56 12.98 10.89
N ALA A 199 0.61 13.35 11.41
CA ALA A 199 1.83 12.56 11.24
C ALA A 199 1.67 11.14 11.83
N GLY A 200 1.03 11.05 13.00
CA GLY A 200 0.66 9.77 13.62
C GLY A 200 -0.30 8.93 12.76
N ASN A 201 -1.26 9.55 12.08
CA ASN A 201 -2.19 8.88 11.16
C ASN A 201 -1.48 8.28 9.97
N VAL A 202 -0.57 9.04 9.36
CA VAL A 202 0.26 8.56 8.24
C VAL A 202 1.11 7.38 8.70
N TRP A 203 1.76 7.51 9.86
CA TRP A 203 2.57 6.43 10.43
C TRP A 203 1.75 5.16 10.68
N MET A 204 0.58 5.31 11.32
CA MET A 204 -0.32 4.19 11.61
C MET A 204 -0.73 3.45 10.35
N VAL A 205 -1.09 4.15 9.27
CA VAL A 205 -1.46 3.48 8.00
C VAL A 205 -0.27 2.76 7.38
N LEU A 206 0.97 3.25 7.55
CA LEU A 206 2.15 2.58 7.02
C LEU A 206 2.55 1.34 7.82
N THR A 207 2.27 1.29 9.13
CA THR A 207 2.80 0.24 10.04
C THR A 207 1.76 -0.75 10.55
N THR A 208 0.46 -0.47 10.44
CA THR A 208 -0.59 -1.36 10.95
C THR A 208 -1.14 -2.30 9.88
N GLU A 209 -1.82 -3.34 10.34
CA GLU A 209 -2.51 -4.32 9.50
C GLU A 209 -3.85 -3.77 8.98
N PRO A 210 -4.31 -4.25 7.81
CA PRO A 210 -5.62 -3.90 7.29
C PRO A 210 -6.73 -4.48 8.16
N ARG A 211 -7.81 -3.73 8.31
CA ARG A 211 -9.01 -4.09 9.07
C ARG A 211 -10.25 -3.87 8.20
N GLU A 212 -11.40 -4.43 8.61
CA GLU A 212 -12.70 -4.21 7.95
C GLU A 212 -12.63 -4.38 6.42
N ALA A 213 -12.15 -5.52 5.94
CA ALA A 213 -11.97 -5.81 4.51
C ALA A 213 -11.13 -4.77 3.73
N ASN A 214 -10.07 -4.24 4.35
CA ASN A 214 -9.18 -3.20 3.83
C ASN A 214 -9.82 -1.80 3.72
N THR A 215 -10.93 -1.56 4.42
CA THR A 215 -11.53 -0.20 4.49
C THR A 215 -10.96 0.62 5.64
N GLU A 216 -10.39 -0.02 6.66
CA GLU A 216 -9.74 0.60 7.81
C GLU A 216 -8.38 -0.05 8.10
N GLY A 217 -7.60 0.51 9.03
CA GLY A 217 -6.26 0.02 9.36
C GLY A 217 -5.18 0.47 8.37
N GLY A 218 -4.10 -0.31 8.29
CA GLY A 218 -2.92 0.03 7.52
C GLY A 218 -2.61 -0.92 6.35
N ILE A 219 -1.52 -0.62 5.65
CA ILE A 219 -1.06 -1.31 4.45
C ILE A 219 0.28 -2.01 4.64
N PHE A 220 0.73 -2.18 5.89
CA PHE A 220 2.05 -2.72 6.19
C PHE A 220 2.33 -4.09 5.55
N PRO A 221 1.43 -5.09 5.62
CA PRO A 221 1.67 -6.40 5.00
C PRO A 221 1.84 -6.31 3.47
N ALA A 222 1.15 -5.39 2.81
CA ALA A 222 1.25 -5.18 1.36
C ALA A 222 2.60 -4.53 0.98
N ILE A 223 3.07 -3.56 1.76
CA ILE A 223 4.39 -2.95 1.59
C ILE A 223 5.47 -4.01 1.81
N PHE A 224 5.43 -4.70 2.95
CA PHE A 224 6.38 -5.74 3.30
C PHE A 224 6.42 -6.85 2.24
N GLY A 225 5.25 -7.37 1.86
CA GLY A 225 5.12 -8.39 0.82
C GLY A 225 5.75 -7.95 -0.49
N THR A 226 5.45 -6.73 -0.95
CA THR A 226 6.01 -6.19 -2.20
C THR A 226 7.52 -6.03 -2.13
N VAL A 227 8.05 -5.45 -1.04
CA VAL A 227 9.50 -5.27 -0.84
C VAL A 227 10.21 -6.61 -0.80
N MET A 228 9.72 -7.56 0.01
CA MET A 228 10.29 -8.90 0.09
C MET A 228 10.24 -9.63 -1.25
N MET A 229 9.15 -9.49 -1.99
CA MET A 229 9.03 -10.10 -3.31
C MET A 229 10.07 -9.55 -4.29
N VAL A 230 10.25 -8.23 -4.33
CA VAL A 230 11.26 -7.58 -5.18
C VAL A 230 12.67 -8.00 -4.77
N LEU A 231 12.96 -8.06 -3.47
CA LEU A 231 14.28 -8.46 -2.96
C LEU A 231 14.61 -9.91 -3.32
N ILE A 232 13.70 -10.86 -3.06
CA ILE A 232 13.90 -12.28 -3.38
C ILE A 232 13.98 -12.46 -4.90
N MET A 233 13.07 -11.84 -5.66
CA MET A 233 13.11 -11.84 -7.11
C MET A 233 14.47 -11.36 -7.62
N SER A 234 14.94 -10.20 -7.15
CA SER A 234 16.21 -9.58 -7.57
C SER A 234 17.41 -10.45 -7.20
N LEU A 235 17.43 -11.01 -5.98
CA LEU A 235 18.50 -11.89 -5.51
C LEU A 235 18.64 -13.14 -6.37
N ILE A 236 17.52 -13.69 -6.85
CA ILE A 236 17.52 -14.87 -7.71
C ILE A 236 17.80 -14.46 -9.16
N VAL A 237 17.05 -13.54 -9.74
CA VAL A 237 17.12 -13.23 -11.17
C VAL A 237 18.45 -12.60 -11.58
N THR A 238 19.04 -11.74 -10.74
CA THR A 238 20.26 -10.99 -11.08
C THR A 238 21.45 -11.91 -11.37
N PRO A 239 21.86 -12.84 -10.48
CA PRO A 239 22.99 -13.71 -10.77
C PRO A 239 22.74 -14.60 -12.00
N PHE A 240 21.55 -15.21 -12.13
CA PHE A 240 21.26 -16.06 -13.29
C PHE A 240 21.23 -15.27 -14.60
N GLY A 241 20.62 -14.08 -14.59
CA GLY A 241 20.53 -13.21 -15.76
C GLY A 241 21.90 -12.65 -16.17
N VAL A 242 22.69 -12.16 -15.21
CA VAL A 242 24.03 -11.61 -15.46
C VAL A 242 24.99 -12.70 -15.93
N ILE A 243 25.01 -13.88 -15.29
CA ILE A 243 25.85 -15.00 -15.72
C ILE A 243 25.43 -15.46 -17.12
N GLY A 244 24.13 -15.55 -17.39
CA GLY A 244 23.59 -15.89 -18.71
C GLY A 244 24.08 -14.93 -19.79
N ALA A 245 23.93 -13.62 -19.55
CA ALA A 245 24.39 -12.57 -20.46
C ALA A 245 25.91 -12.58 -20.65
N LEU A 246 26.67 -12.70 -19.56
CA LEU A 246 28.13 -12.75 -19.60
C LEU A 246 28.62 -13.95 -20.39
N TYR A 247 28.01 -15.12 -20.19
CA TYR A 247 28.33 -16.30 -20.99
C TYR A 247 28.01 -16.08 -22.47
N LEU A 248 26.80 -15.60 -22.80
CA LEU A 248 26.37 -15.37 -24.18
C LEU A 248 27.22 -14.31 -24.90
N ARG A 249 27.67 -13.28 -24.18
CA ARG A 249 28.44 -12.17 -24.75
C ARG A 249 29.93 -12.47 -24.84
N GLU A 250 30.54 -12.93 -23.75
CA GLU A 250 31.99 -13.04 -23.64
C GLU A 250 32.50 -14.44 -23.98
N TYR A 251 31.80 -15.51 -23.61
CA TYR A 251 32.31 -16.88 -23.76
C TYR A 251 31.76 -17.63 -24.96
N ALA A 252 30.50 -17.39 -25.31
CA ALA A 252 29.78 -18.17 -26.28
C ALA A 252 30.30 -17.94 -27.71
N ARG A 253 30.68 -19.02 -28.40
CA ARG A 253 31.00 -18.98 -29.83
C ARG A 253 29.70 -18.91 -30.62
N GLN A 254 29.61 -17.99 -31.57
CA GLN A 254 28.44 -17.86 -32.43
C GLN A 254 28.16 -19.20 -33.14
N GLY A 255 26.94 -19.71 -32.95
CA GLY A 255 26.54 -21.02 -33.42
C GLY A 255 25.06 -21.29 -33.13
N VAL A 256 24.60 -22.48 -33.49
CA VAL A 256 23.18 -22.86 -33.37
C VAL A 256 22.69 -22.74 -31.92
N ILE A 257 23.48 -23.18 -30.95
CA ILE A 257 23.12 -23.13 -29.52
C ILE A 257 22.85 -21.69 -29.07
N VAL A 258 23.75 -20.77 -29.34
CA VAL A 258 23.62 -19.34 -28.95
C VAL A 258 22.41 -18.71 -29.62
N ARG A 259 22.20 -19.00 -30.91
CA ARG A 259 21.04 -18.49 -31.65
C ARG A 259 19.73 -19.01 -31.04
N THR A 260 19.66 -20.29 -30.71
CA THR A 260 18.47 -20.90 -30.08
C THR A 260 18.21 -20.29 -28.71
N VAL A 261 19.23 -20.14 -27.87
CA VAL A 261 19.07 -19.52 -26.54
C VAL A 261 18.57 -18.08 -26.68
N ARG A 262 19.13 -17.28 -27.58
CA ARG A 262 18.69 -15.90 -27.80
C ARG A 262 17.24 -15.82 -28.31
N ILE A 263 16.84 -16.73 -29.20
CA ILE A 263 15.45 -16.84 -29.64
C ILE A 263 14.53 -17.21 -28.46
N ALA A 264 14.94 -18.17 -27.62
CA ALA A 264 14.16 -18.57 -26.46
C ALA A 264 13.99 -17.41 -25.45
N VAL A 265 15.06 -16.66 -25.16
CA VAL A 265 15.02 -15.48 -24.28
C VAL A 265 14.08 -14.40 -24.84
N ASN A 266 14.19 -14.10 -26.14
CA ASN A 266 13.31 -13.11 -26.79
C ASN A 266 11.84 -13.57 -26.82
N ASN A 267 11.59 -14.86 -27.05
CA ASN A 267 10.24 -15.41 -27.00
C ASN A 267 9.67 -15.41 -25.58
N LEU A 268 10.50 -15.66 -24.56
CA LEU A 268 10.10 -15.62 -23.16
C LEU A 268 9.63 -14.23 -22.74
N ALA A 269 10.28 -13.17 -23.24
CA ALA A 269 9.83 -11.78 -23.04
C ALA A 269 8.47 -11.48 -23.68
N GLY A 270 8.07 -12.24 -24.70
CA GLY A 270 6.78 -12.10 -25.39
C GLY A 270 5.62 -12.88 -24.75
N VAL A 271 5.89 -13.70 -23.73
CA VAL A 271 4.86 -14.51 -23.07
C VAL A 271 3.99 -13.60 -22.19
N PRO A 272 2.65 -13.64 -22.32
CA PRO A 272 1.75 -12.86 -21.47
C PRO A 272 1.92 -13.20 -19.97
N SER A 273 1.84 -12.19 -19.11
CA SER A 273 2.06 -12.35 -17.65
C SER A 273 1.10 -13.35 -16.98
N ILE A 274 -0.12 -13.50 -17.49
CA ILE A 274 -1.10 -14.49 -16.99
C ILE A 274 -0.59 -15.93 -17.14
N VAL A 275 0.16 -16.23 -18.21
CA VAL A 275 0.72 -17.55 -18.46
C VAL A 275 1.78 -17.87 -17.40
N PHE A 276 2.61 -16.90 -17.04
CA PHE A 276 3.56 -17.05 -15.93
C PHE A 276 2.86 -17.26 -14.59
N GLY A 277 1.74 -16.57 -14.34
CA GLY A 277 0.94 -16.77 -13.12
C GLY A 277 0.40 -18.20 -12.99
N VAL A 278 -0.21 -18.72 -14.06
CA VAL A 278 -0.71 -20.12 -14.08
C VAL A 278 0.43 -21.13 -14.01
N PHE A 279 1.53 -20.87 -14.72
CA PHE A 279 2.75 -21.68 -14.61
C PHE A 279 3.29 -21.70 -13.18
N GLY A 280 3.37 -20.55 -12.52
CA GLY A 280 3.87 -20.45 -11.14
C GLY A 280 3.01 -21.23 -10.17
N LEU A 281 1.68 -21.14 -10.29
CA LEU A 281 0.77 -21.96 -9.49
C LEU A 281 0.97 -23.46 -9.73
N GLY A 282 1.00 -23.89 -11.00
CA GLY A 282 1.13 -25.31 -11.33
C GLY A 282 2.50 -25.89 -10.98
N PHE A 283 3.57 -25.22 -11.39
CA PHE A 283 4.94 -25.70 -11.23
C PHE A 283 5.49 -25.45 -9.83
N PHE A 284 5.48 -24.21 -9.35
CA PHE A 284 6.10 -23.88 -8.06
C PHE A 284 5.24 -24.28 -6.86
N VAL A 285 3.95 -23.96 -6.87
CA VAL A 285 3.08 -24.26 -5.72
C VAL A 285 2.72 -25.73 -5.68
N TYR A 286 2.05 -26.26 -6.72
CA TYR A 286 1.57 -27.64 -6.70
C TYR A 286 2.66 -28.66 -6.99
N GLY A 287 3.54 -28.40 -7.96
CA GLY A 287 4.64 -29.29 -8.30
C GLY A 287 5.71 -29.31 -7.20
N VAL A 288 6.50 -28.23 -7.10
CA VAL A 288 7.65 -28.16 -6.19
C VAL A 288 7.20 -28.11 -4.73
N GLY A 289 6.33 -27.16 -4.37
CA GLY A 289 5.86 -26.97 -2.99
C GLY A 289 5.09 -28.19 -2.46
N GLY A 290 4.19 -28.74 -3.26
CA GLY A 290 3.47 -29.98 -2.93
C GLY A 290 4.39 -31.19 -2.75
N THR A 291 5.43 -31.33 -3.60
CA THR A 291 6.42 -32.40 -3.46
C THR A 291 7.26 -32.23 -2.18
N ILE A 292 7.68 -30.99 -1.87
CA ILE A 292 8.41 -30.68 -0.63
C ILE A 292 7.56 -31.05 0.60
N ASP A 293 6.28 -30.69 0.60
CA ASP A 293 5.38 -31.03 1.71
C ASP A 293 5.17 -32.53 1.84
N ALA A 294 5.02 -33.25 0.73
CA ALA A 294 4.89 -34.71 0.76
C ALA A 294 6.15 -35.41 1.33
N LEU A 295 7.33 -34.86 1.08
CA LEU A 295 8.61 -35.45 1.52
C LEU A 295 9.01 -35.04 2.94
N LEU A 296 8.75 -33.79 3.34
CA LEU A 296 9.29 -33.20 4.58
C LEU A 296 8.21 -32.78 5.59
N PHE A 297 6.96 -32.62 5.17
CA PHE A 297 5.86 -32.10 6.01
C PHE A 297 4.57 -32.93 5.87
N SER A 298 4.70 -34.24 5.65
CA SER A 298 3.57 -35.16 5.44
C SER A 298 2.54 -35.09 6.58
N ASP A 299 2.99 -34.88 7.81
CA ASP A 299 2.15 -34.84 9.00
C ASP A 299 1.26 -33.59 9.10
N ARG A 300 1.52 -32.56 8.29
CA ARG A 300 0.72 -31.32 8.23
C ARG A 300 -0.34 -31.34 7.14
N LEU A 301 -0.35 -32.37 6.29
CA LEU A 301 -1.38 -32.51 5.26
C LEU A 301 -2.73 -32.82 5.92
N PRO A 302 -3.84 -32.21 5.46
CA PRO A 302 -4.03 -31.56 4.15
C PRO A 302 -3.81 -30.02 4.14
N THR A 303 -3.16 -29.44 5.16
CA THR A 303 -2.79 -28.01 5.19
C THR A 303 -1.30 -27.84 4.84
N PRO A 304 -0.95 -27.83 3.55
CA PRO A 304 0.44 -27.76 3.10
C PRO A 304 1.16 -26.49 3.60
N THR A 305 2.46 -26.60 3.87
CA THR A 305 3.29 -25.46 4.26
C THR A 305 3.85 -24.77 3.02
N PHE A 306 4.42 -25.54 2.09
CA PHE A 306 5.01 -25.04 0.85
C PHE A 306 4.07 -25.14 -0.36
N GLY A 307 3.10 -26.05 -0.36
CA GLY A 307 2.08 -26.21 -1.40
C GLY A 307 0.96 -25.15 -1.37
N THR A 308 1.22 -23.98 -0.80
CA THR A 308 0.29 -22.84 -0.75
C THR A 308 0.91 -21.62 -1.45
N GLY A 309 0.06 -20.68 -1.86
CA GLY A 309 0.54 -19.39 -2.39
C GLY A 309 1.33 -18.63 -1.33
N GLY A 310 2.45 -18.01 -1.71
CA GLY A 310 3.28 -17.27 -0.78
C GLY A 310 4.34 -16.43 -1.47
N ILE A 311 5.00 -15.57 -0.67
CA ILE A 311 6.04 -14.63 -1.14
C ILE A 311 7.13 -15.34 -1.93
N LEU A 312 7.59 -16.52 -1.48
CA LEU A 312 8.65 -17.27 -2.15
C LEU A 312 8.29 -17.62 -3.61
N TRP A 313 7.14 -18.28 -3.83
CA TRP A 313 6.73 -18.72 -5.16
C TRP A 313 6.34 -17.57 -6.07
N ALA A 314 5.71 -16.53 -5.52
CA ALA A 314 5.41 -15.32 -6.26
C ALA A 314 6.70 -14.64 -6.76
N SER A 315 7.71 -14.55 -5.89
CA SER A 315 9.03 -13.99 -6.25
C SER A 315 9.76 -14.79 -7.32
N LEU A 316 9.73 -16.13 -7.23
CA LEU A 316 10.36 -17.01 -8.23
C LEU A 316 9.66 -16.94 -9.59
N THR A 317 8.33 -16.80 -9.58
CA THR A 317 7.54 -16.60 -10.81
C THR A 317 7.88 -15.26 -11.46
N LEU A 318 7.97 -14.19 -10.67
CA LEU A 318 8.41 -12.89 -11.15
C LEU A 318 9.87 -12.90 -11.62
N ALA A 319 10.74 -13.68 -10.96
CA ALA A 319 12.13 -13.83 -11.36
C ALA A 319 12.19 -14.43 -12.77
N LEU A 320 11.44 -15.52 -13.03
CA LEU A 320 11.40 -16.14 -14.36
C LEU A 320 10.91 -15.17 -15.44
N LEU A 321 9.87 -14.38 -15.14
CA LEU A 321 9.33 -13.37 -16.05
C LEU A 321 10.37 -12.26 -16.36
N THR A 322 11.22 -11.91 -15.39
CA THR A 322 12.19 -10.81 -15.51
C THR A 322 13.56 -11.26 -16.03
N VAL A 323 13.86 -12.57 -16.08
CA VAL A 323 15.12 -13.11 -16.63
C VAL A 323 15.48 -12.50 -18.00
N PRO A 324 14.58 -12.44 -19.00
CA PRO A 324 14.94 -11.89 -20.31
C PRO A 324 15.38 -10.43 -20.27
N VAL A 325 14.70 -9.63 -19.45
CA VAL A 325 15.01 -8.20 -19.30
C VAL A 325 16.40 -8.03 -18.72
N VAL A 326 16.75 -8.79 -17.68
CA VAL A 326 18.09 -8.74 -17.06
C VAL A 326 19.17 -9.21 -18.05
N ILE A 327 18.92 -10.29 -18.80
CA ILE A 327 19.87 -10.79 -19.79
C ILE A 327 20.15 -9.73 -20.86
N VAL A 328 19.10 -9.17 -21.48
CA VAL A 328 19.24 -8.19 -22.56
C VAL A 328 19.92 -6.92 -22.06
N ALA A 329 19.49 -6.38 -20.92
CA ALA A 329 20.10 -5.19 -20.33
C ALA A 329 21.59 -5.40 -20.01
N THR A 330 21.95 -6.59 -19.51
CA THR A 330 23.35 -6.92 -19.22
C THR A 330 24.16 -7.12 -20.52
N GLU A 331 23.62 -7.80 -21.54
CA GLU A 331 24.31 -7.95 -22.83
C GLU A 331 24.58 -6.58 -23.49
N GLU A 332 23.61 -5.67 -23.43
CA GLU A 332 23.73 -4.31 -23.95
C GLU A 332 24.76 -3.49 -23.14
N GLY A 333 24.74 -3.59 -21.81
CA GLY A 333 25.74 -2.95 -20.95
C GLY A 333 27.17 -3.44 -21.23
N LEU A 334 27.36 -4.75 -21.31
CA LEU A 334 28.66 -5.35 -21.68
C LEU A 334 29.10 -4.95 -23.09
N ALA A 335 28.15 -4.78 -24.01
CA ALA A 335 28.45 -4.35 -25.38
C ALA A 335 28.89 -2.89 -25.48
N ALA A 336 28.50 -2.05 -24.53
CA ALA A 336 28.89 -0.64 -24.48
C ALA A 336 30.36 -0.43 -24.03
N VAL A 337 30.95 -1.39 -23.32
CA VAL A 337 32.35 -1.32 -22.89
C VAL A 337 33.27 -1.38 -24.12
N PRO A 338 34.16 -0.39 -24.35
CA PRO A 338 35.10 -0.38 -25.47
C PRO A 338 36.00 -1.62 -25.53
N ARG A 339 36.40 -2.04 -26.74
CA ARG A 339 37.19 -3.28 -26.93
C ARG A 339 38.64 -3.09 -26.48
N GLU A 340 39.13 -1.87 -26.54
CA GLU A 340 40.49 -1.46 -26.19
C GLU A 340 40.80 -1.77 -24.72
N TYR A 341 39.83 -1.67 -23.81
CA TYR A 341 40.01 -2.06 -22.41
C TYR A 341 40.27 -3.56 -22.26
N ARG A 342 39.57 -4.39 -23.05
CA ARG A 342 39.77 -5.85 -23.03
C ARG A 342 41.13 -6.22 -23.62
N GLU A 343 41.46 -5.62 -24.76
CA GLU A 343 42.72 -5.85 -25.45
C GLU A 343 43.92 -5.37 -24.64
N GLY A 344 43.81 -4.20 -23.99
CA GLY A 344 44.83 -3.67 -23.09
C GLY A 344 45.06 -4.55 -21.85
N SER A 345 43.98 -5.01 -21.21
CA SER A 345 44.07 -5.94 -20.07
C SER A 345 44.74 -7.26 -20.44
N ILE A 346 44.33 -7.86 -21.56
CA ILE A 346 44.95 -9.10 -22.06
C ILE A 346 46.40 -8.86 -22.48
N GLY A 347 46.71 -7.69 -23.07
CA GLY A 347 48.07 -7.29 -23.46
C GLY A 347 49.03 -7.14 -22.28
N LEU A 348 48.51 -6.84 -21.08
CA LEU A 348 49.27 -6.84 -19.82
C LEU A 348 49.45 -8.23 -19.21
N GLY A 349 49.00 -9.29 -19.89
CA GLY A 349 49.09 -10.68 -19.45
C GLY A 349 47.93 -11.15 -18.58
N ALA A 350 46.86 -10.37 -18.43
CA ALA A 350 45.68 -10.80 -17.69
C ALA A 350 44.92 -11.89 -18.45
N THR A 351 44.37 -12.85 -17.71
CA THR A 351 43.48 -13.86 -18.28
C THR A 351 42.13 -13.24 -18.68
N LYS A 352 41.38 -13.95 -19.53
CA LYS A 352 40.03 -13.54 -19.92
C LYS A 352 39.09 -13.37 -18.73
N TRP A 353 39.16 -14.28 -17.74
CA TRP A 353 38.36 -14.18 -16.52
C TRP A 353 38.74 -12.96 -15.68
N GLU A 354 40.04 -12.70 -15.50
CA GLU A 354 40.52 -11.52 -14.76
C GLU A 354 40.10 -10.22 -15.45
N THR A 355 40.19 -10.17 -16.78
CA THR A 355 39.73 -9.03 -17.58
C THR A 355 38.23 -8.79 -17.36
N ILE A 356 37.41 -9.83 -17.41
CA ILE A 356 35.96 -9.71 -17.22
C ILE A 356 35.64 -9.24 -15.79
N TRP A 357 36.23 -9.88 -14.78
CA TRP A 357 35.93 -9.61 -13.37
C TRP A 357 36.44 -8.25 -12.87
N LYS A 358 37.59 -7.79 -13.37
CA LYS A 358 38.26 -6.57 -12.87
C LYS A 358 38.07 -5.34 -13.76
N VAL A 359 37.70 -5.52 -15.03
CA VAL A 359 37.65 -4.41 -16.01
C VAL A 359 36.28 -4.28 -16.70
N VAL A 360 35.58 -5.38 -16.97
CA VAL A 360 34.33 -5.34 -17.76
C VAL A 360 33.08 -5.33 -16.87
N LEU A 361 33.09 -6.05 -15.75
CA LEU A 361 31.95 -6.15 -14.83
C LEU A 361 31.78 -4.96 -13.86
N PRO A 362 32.84 -4.45 -13.20
CA PRO A 362 32.76 -3.22 -12.41
C PRO A 362 32.58 -2.01 -13.32
#